data_AF-A0A0J7KF67-F1
#
_entry.id   AF-A0A0J7KF67-F1
#
_cell.length_a   1.000
_cell.length_b   1.000
_cell.length_c   1.000
_cell.angle_alpha   90.00
_cell.angle_beta   90.00
_cell.angle_gamma   90.00
#
_symmetry.space_group_name_H-M   'P 1'
#
loop_
_entity.id
_entity.type
_entity.pdbx_description
1 polymer ?
#
loop_
_entity_poly.entity_id
_entity_poly.type
_entity_poly.pdbx_seq_one_letter_code
_entity_poly.pdbx_strand_id
1 'polypeptide(L)'
;MKWGTQGYSDFIREYPIFPLVRKLQEAVEHIKFESGILEEIFDVIRCQISRMSPYEMYCIVALDEMAIKPGQMYDSTCKRIIGSCTFPGHTGLAKEPLVILLAGITTRWKYAVAYYFTNKINSEAKQTGMLQEMH
;
A
#
# COMPACT_ATOMS: atom_id res chain seq x y z
N MET A 1 22.64 9.19 -13.71
CA MET A 1 21.21 9.59 -13.70
C MET A 1 20.75 9.64 -12.25
N LYS A 2 20.45 10.82 -11.70
CA LYS A 2 19.90 10.93 -10.34
C LYS A 2 18.47 10.40 -10.38
N TRP A 3 18.11 9.49 -9.48
CA TRP A 3 16.72 9.00 -9.39
C TRP A 3 15.84 10.05 -8.70
N GLY A 4 14.56 10.11 -9.08
CA GLY A 4 13.58 11.03 -8.49
C GLY A 4 13.16 12.21 -9.39
N THR A 5 12.29 13.06 -8.85
CA THR A 5 11.60 14.11 -9.62
C THR A 5 12.54 15.11 -10.27
N GLN A 6 13.62 15.50 -9.59
CA GLN A 6 14.61 16.44 -10.14
C GLN A 6 15.34 15.82 -11.34
N GLY A 7 15.77 14.57 -11.21
CA GLY A 7 16.47 13.89 -12.29
C GLY A 7 15.58 13.64 -13.52
N TYR A 8 14.29 13.32 -13.30
CA TYR A 8 13.32 13.23 -14.40
C TYR A 8 13.05 14.59 -15.05
N SER A 9 12.99 15.66 -14.27
CA SER A 9 12.79 17.02 -14.79
C SER A 9 13.99 17.48 -15.64
N ASP A 10 15.21 17.17 -15.20
CA ASP A 10 16.43 17.45 -15.98
C ASP A 10 16.45 16.62 -17.29
N PHE A 11 16.01 15.36 -17.23
CA PHE A 11 15.87 14.51 -18.41
C PHE A 11 14.85 15.04 -19.43
N ILE A 12 13.68 15.55 -18.99
CA ILE A 12 12.69 16.16 -19.90
C ILE A 12 13.26 17.41 -20.58
N ARG A 13 14.13 18.17 -19.91
CA ARG A 13 14.77 19.35 -20.51
C ARG A 13 15.68 18.96 -21.69
N GLU A 14 16.31 17.81 -21.62
CA GLU A 14 17.11 17.26 -22.72
C GLU A 14 16.23 16.61 -23.81
N TYR A 15 15.12 15.97 -23.42
CA TYR A 15 14.21 15.25 -24.32
C TYR A 15 12.74 15.67 -24.13
N PRO A 16 12.27 16.74 -24.82
CA PRO A 16 10.95 17.32 -24.59
C PRO A 16 9.77 16.52 -25.19
N ILE A 17 10.01 15.29 -25.64
CA ILE A 17 8.97 14.36 -26.12
C ILE A 17 8.25 13.61 -24.99
N PHE A 18 8.79 13.65 -23.77
CA PHE A 18 8.25 12.95 -22.61
C PHE A 18 7.27 13.83 -21.82
N PRO A 19 6.27 13.23 -21.16
CA PRO A 19 5.28 13.98 -20.38
C PRO A 19 5.93 14.71 -19.20
N LEU A 20 5.45 15.92 -18.91
CA LEU A 20 5.84 16.65 -17.71
C LEU A 20 5.45 15.87 -16.44
N VAL A 21 6.19 16.10 -15.35
CA VAL A 21 5.88 15.53 -14.01
C VAL A 21 4.40 15.72 -13.65
N ARG A 22 3.84 16.91 -13.93
CA ARG A 22 2.44 17.20 -13.66
C ARG A 22 1.48 16.29 -14.43
N LYS A 23 1.78 15.98 -15.69
CA LYS A 23 0.96 15.08 -16.51
C LYS A 23 1.02 13.64 -16.01
N LEU A 24 2.18 13.21 -15.48
CA LEU A 24 2.29 11.91 -14.83
C LEU A 24 1.49 11.84 -13.53
N GLN A 25 1.54 12.90 -12.71
CA GLN A 25 0.72 12.98 -11.49
C GLN A 25 -0.77 12.93 -11.82
N GLU A 26 -1.23 13.72 -12.78
CA GLU A 26 -2.61 13.69 -13.27
C GLU A 26 -3.01 12.31 -13.80
N ALA A 27 -2.10 11.64 -14.52
CA ALA A 27 -2.34 10.30 -15.05
C ALA A 27 -2.49 9.25 -13.94
N VAL A 28 -1.87 9.42 -12.77
CA VAL A 28 -1.94 8.46 -11.65
C VAL A 28 -3.00 8.86 -10.60
N GLU A 29 -3.46 10.10 -10.57
CA GLU A 29 -4.37 10.65 -9.54
C GLU A 29 -5.72 9.90 -9.43
N HIS A 30 -6.17 9.26 -10.52
CA HIS A 30 -7.38 8.45 -10.51
C HIS A 30 -7.24 7.14 -9.72
N ILE A 31 -6.01 6.69 -9.47
CA ILE A 31 -5.71 5.47 -8.70
C ILE A 31 -5.74 5.83 -7.22
N LYS A 32 -6.76 5.33 -6.51
CA LYS A 32 -6.97 5.59 -5.09
C LYS A 32 -6.86 4.29 -4.31
N PHE A 33 -6.00 4.28 -3.30
CA PHE A 33 -5.87 3.14 -2.41
C PHE A 33 -6.49 3.48 -1.06
N GLU A 34 -7.58 2.81 -0.71
CA GLU A 34 -8.19 2.96 0.61
C GLU A 34 -7.51 2.03 1.62
N SER A 35 -7.60 2.37 2.90
CA SER A 35 -7.12 1.48 3.95
C SER A 35 -8.05 0.28 4.03
N GLY A 36 -7.47 -0.89 4.19
CA GLY A 36 -8.15 -2.17 4.06
C GLY A 36 -7.43 -3.07 3.06
N ILE A 37 -8.19 -4.00 2.49
CA ILE A 37 -7.75 -4.92 1.45
C ILE A 37 -7.67 -4.15 0.11
N LEU A 38 -6.53 -4.26 -0.57
CA LEU A 38 -6.25 -3.63 -1.85
C LEU A 38 -6.67 -4.55 -3.00
N GLU A 39 -7.95 -4.53 -3.35
CA GLU A 39 -8.51 -5.35 -4.42
C GLU A 39 -7.81 -5.11 -5.77
N GLU A 40 -7.37 -3.88 -6.03
CA GLU A 40 -6.64 -3.53 -7.25
C GLU A 40 -5.33 -4.32 -7.39
N ILE A 41 -4.70 -4.67 -6.26
CA ILE A 41 -3.48 -5.47 -6.25
C ILE A 41 -3.81 -6.95 -6.51
N PHE A 42 -4.97 -7.44 -6.11
CA PHE A 42 -5.38 -8.81 -6.41
C PHE A 42 -5.56 -9.04 -7.90
N ASP A 43 -6.02 -8.05 -8.67
CA ASP A 43 -6.08 -8.17 -10.13
C ASP A 43 -4.68 -8.30 -10.76
N VAL A 44 -3.71 -7.53 -10.26
CA VAL A 44 -2.30 -7.65 -10.67
C VAL A 44 -1.74 -9.03 -10.32
N ILE A 45 -2.02 -9.52 -9.10
CA ILE A 45 -1.58 -10.83 -8.65
C ILE A 45 -2.21 -11.94 -9.50
N ARG A 46 -3.50 -11.86 -9.86
CA ARG A 46 -4.16 -12.83 -10.74
C ARG A 46 -3.49 -12.92 -12.11
N CYS A 47 -3.16 -11.78 -12.71
CA CYS A 47 -2.41 -11.75 -13.97
C CYS A 47 -1.05 -12.45 -13.83
N GLN A 48 -0.36 -12.25 -12.71
CA GLN A 48 0.94 -12.88 -12.47
C GLN A 48 0.82 -14.39 -12.22
N ILE A 49 -0.13 -14.83 -11.38
CA ILE A 49 -0.37 -16.23 -11.04
C ILE A 49 -0.74 -17.05 -12.28
N SER A 50 -1.46 -16.47 -13.24
CA SER A 50 -1.82 -17.15 -14.50
C SER A 50 -0.61 -17.64 -15.30
N ARG A 51 0.58 -17.10 -15.02
CA ARG A 51 1.86 -17.41 -15.69
C ARG A 51 2.80 -18.23 -14.81
N MET A 52 2.42 -18.52 -13.57
CA MET A 52 3.23 -19.22 -12.58
C MET A 52 2.98 -20.73 -12.61
N SER A 53 4.01 -21.51 -12.33
CA SER A 53 3.86 -22.94 -12.05
C SER A 53 3.25 -23.16 -10.65
N PRO A 54 2.63 -24.33 -10.37
CA PRO A 54 1.98 -24.59 -9.08
C PRO A 54 2.90 -24.41 -7.87
N TYR A 55 4.19 -24.71 -8.00
CA TYR A 55 5.18 -24.55 -6.94
C TYR A 55 5.58 -23.09 -6.68
N GLU A 56 5.32 -22.19 -7.63
CA GLU A 56 5.61 -20.75 -7.53
C GLU A 56 4.48 -19.96 -6.87
N MET A 57 3.31 -20.59 -6.72
CA MET A 57 2.15 -20.03 -6.05
C MET A 57 2.25 -20.10 -4.52
N TYR A 58 3.17 -20.91 -3.98
CA TYR A 58 3.42 -20.96 -2.54
C TYR A 58 3.97 -19.61 -2.06
N CYS A 59 3.22 -18.97 -1.17
CA CYS A 59 3.57 -17.68 -0.59
C CYS A 59 3.50 -17.70 0.94
N ILE A 60 4.24 -16.76 1.53
CA ILE A 60 4.12 -16.40 2.94
C ILE A 60 3.33 -15.10 3.06
N VAL A 61 2.54 -15.03 4.12
CA VAL A 61 1.95 -13.78 4.58
C VAL A 61 2.91 -13.17 5.60
N ALA A 62 3.43 -11.99 5.31
CA ALA A 62 4.27 -11.22 6.21
C ALA A 62 3.52 -9.98 6.68
N LEU A 63 3.67 -9.65 7.95
CA LEU A 63 3.13 -8.42 8.54
C LEU A 63 4.29 -7.54 8.95
N ASP A 64 4.17 -6.25 8.64
CA ASP A 64 5.15 -5.24 9.04
C ASP A 64 4.43 -4.03 9.64
N GLU A 65 5.00 -3.49 10.72
CA GLU A 65 4.49 -2.29 11.38
C GLU A 65 5.61 -1.25 11.43
N MET A 66 5.34 -0.06 10.90
CA MET A 66 6.29 1.05 10.90
C MET A 66 5.74 2.22 11.69
N ALA A 67 6.56 2.89 12.50
CA ALA A 67 6.14 4.08 13.22
C ALA A 67 5.96 5.29 12.27
N ILE A 68 4.83 5.98 12.36
CA ILE A 68 4.53 7.24 11.67
C ILE A 68 4.30 8.37 12.67
N LYS A 69 4.45 9.62 12.21
CA LYS A 69 4.07 10.78 13.02
C LYS A 69 2.54 10.85 13.10
N PRO A 70 1.96 10.83 14.31
CA PRO A 70 0.50 10.96 14.45
C PRO A 70 0.07 12.36 14.02
N GLY A 71 -1.01 12.42 13.25
CA GLY A 71 -1.57 13.67 12.77
C GLY A 71 -2.75 13.43 11.85
N GLN A 72 -3.62 14.43 11.75
CA GLN A 72 -4.71 14.43 10.78
C GLN A 72 -4.37 15.36 9.64
N MET A 73 -4.67 14.92 8.42
CA MET A 73 -4.49 15.71 7.21
C MET A 73 -5.77 15.65 6.39
N TYR A 74 -6.13 16.76 5.76
CA TYR A 74 -7.22 16.77 4.79
C TYR A 74 -6.68 16.36 3.42
N ASP A 75 -7.21 15.29 2.87
CA ASP A 75 -6.97 14.87 1.49
C ASP A 75 -8.02 15.52 0.58
N SER A 76 -7.59 16.46 -0.28
CA SER A 76 -8.46 17.16 -1.22
C SER A 76 -9.02 16.25 -2.32
N THR A 77 -8.27 15.20 -2.69
CA THR A 77 -8.63 14.30 -3.80
C THR A 77 -9.67 13.27 -3.37
N CYS A 78 -9.62 12.82 -2.12
CA CYS A 78 -10.64 11.96 -1.51
C CYS A 78 -11.70 12.73 -0.70
N LYS A 79 -11.54 14.04 -0.54
CA LYS A 79 -12.41 14.94 0.24
C LYS A 79 -12.66 14.43 1.67
N ARG A 80 -11.63 13.86 2.30
CA ARG A 80 -11.73 13.25 3.63
C ARG A 80 -10.56 13.61 4.52
N ILE A 81 -10.76 13.49 5.82
CA ILE A 81 -9.68 13.61 6.81
C ILE A 81 -9.05 12.22 6.98
N ILE A 82 -7.75 12.14 6.72
CA ILE A 82 -6.92 10.94 6.96
C ILE A 82 -6.12 11.09 8.25
N GLY A 83 -5.74 9.98 8.88
CA GLY A 83 -4.91 9.95 10.09
C GLY A 83 -5.55 9.32 11.32
N SER A 84 -6.81 8.91 11.23
CA SER A 84 -7.48 8.10 12.26
C SER A 84 -7.17 6.61 12.07
N CYS A 85 -7.27 5.83 13.15
CA CYS A 85 -7.17 4.37 13.08
C CYS A 85 -8.29 3.79 12.23
N THR A 86 -7.96 2.79 11.42
CA THR A 86 -8.91 2.08 10.55
C THR A 86 -9.06 0.61 10.91
N PHE A 87 -8.10 0.05 11.66
CA PHE A 87 -8.17 -1.34 12.09
C PHE A 87 -9.29 -1.56 13.13
N PRO A 88 -10.10 -2.63 13.02
CA PRO A 88 -11.19 -2.91 13.96
C PRO A 88 -10.71 -2.93 15.42
N GLY A 89 -11.45 -2.26 16.30
CA GLY A 89 -11.10 -2.18 17.73
C GLY A 89 -10.07 -1.11 18.09
N HIS A 90 -9.51 -0.39 17.11
CA HIS A 90 -8.60 0.74 17.35
C HIS A 90 -9.33 2.07 17.13
N THR A 91 -9.16 3.00 18.06
CA THR A 91 -9.73 4.35 17.97
C THR A 91 -8.66 5.41 18.22
N GLY A 92 -8.90 6.60 17.69
CA GLY A 92 -7.99 7.75 17.83
C GLY A 92 -6.98 7.87 16.69
N LEU A 93 -5.91 8.63 16.94
CA LEU A 93 -4.89 8.94 15.94
C LEU A 93 -3.98 7.74 15.68
N ALA A 94 -3.76 7.46 14.40
CA ALA A 94 -2.86 6.42 13.95
C ALA A 94 -1.40 6.76 14.32
N LYS A 95 -0.68 5.77 14.85
CA LYS A 95 0.76 5.87 15.14
C LYS A 95 1.58 4.91 14.29
N GLU A 96 0.95 3.84 13.80
CA GLU A 96 1.62 2.77 13.08
C GLU A 96 0.72 2.30 11.93
N PRO A 97 1.15 2.37 10.66
CA PRO A 97 0.61 1.53 9.61
C PRO A 97 1.03 0.08 9.80
N LEU A 98 0.04 -0.80 9.85
CA LEU A 98 0.19 -2.24 9.66
C LEU A 98 0.06 -2.54 8.16
N VAL A 99 1.08 -3.14 7.57
CA VAL A 99 1.08 -3.55 6.17
C VAL A 99 1.11 -5.08 6.09
N ILE A 100 0.19 -5.66 5.33
CA ILE A 100 0.13 -7.09 5.06
C ILE A 100 0.70 -7.33 3.65
N LEU A 101 1.71 -8.18 3.59
CA LEU A 101 2.46 -8.49 2.39
C LEU A 101 2.31 -9.97 2.04
N LEU A 102 2.10 -10.27 0.77
CA LEU A 102 2.32 -11.61 0.22
C LEU A 102 3.70 -11.66 -0.41
N ALA A 103 4.47 -12.70 -0.09
CA ALA A 103 5.77 -12.94 -0.68
C ALA A 103 5.93 -14.39 -1.15
N GLY A 104 6.45 -14.60 -2.36
CA GLY A 104 6.74 -15.94 -2.88
C GLY A 104 7.84 -16.64 -2.09
N ILE A 105 7.68 -17.95 -1.90
CA ILE A 105 8.66 -18.81 -1.19
C ILE A 105 9.75 -19.27 -2.16
N THR A 106 9.32 -19.84 -3.29
CA THR A 106 10.19 -20.47 -4.28
C THR A 106 10.73 -19.45 -5.28
N THR A 107 9.93 -18.44 -5.62
CA THR A 107 10.31 -17.32 -6.50
C THR A 107 10.21 -15.99 -5.78
N ARG A 108 11.08 -15.05 -6.18
CA ARG A 108 11.15 -13.73 -5.54
C ARG A 108 10.11 -12.79 -6.13
N TRP A 109 8.95 -12.73 -5.50
CA TRP A 109 7.94 -11.69 -5.73
C TRP A 109 7.35 -11.24 -4.39
N LYS A 110 6.91 -9.98 -4.31
CA LYS A 110 6.29 -9.40 -3.11
C LYS A 110 5.21 -8.40 -3.51
N TYR A 111 4.04 -8.47 -2.89
CA TYR A 111 2.95 -7.51 -3.07
C TYR A 111 2.39 -7.10 -1.71
N ALA A 112 2.16 -5.81 -1.51
CA ALA A 112 1.38 -5.31 -0.38
C ALA A 112 -0.10 -5.48 -0.72
N VAL A 113 -0.81 -6.32 0.02
CA VAL A 113 -2.21 -6.69 -0.29
C VAL A 113 -3.21 -5.99 0.61
N ALA A 114 -2.79 -5.53 1.78
CA ALA A 114 -3.65 -4.75 2.65
C ALA A 114 -2.81 -3.80 3.51
N TYR A 115 -3.42 -2.70 3.93
CA TYR A 115 -2.82 -1.84 4.95
C TYR A 115 -3.87 -1.22 5.86
N TYR A 116 -3.55 -1.15 7.15
CA TYR A 116 -4.42 -0.61 8.18
C TYR A 116 -3.67 0.38 9.04
N PHE A 117 -4.38 1.42 9.48
CA PHE A 117 -3.87 2.35 10.46
C PHE A 117 -4.21 1.86 11.86
N THR A 118 -3.17 1.65 12.67
CA THR A 118 -3.28 1.21 14.05
C THR A 118 -2.67 2.23 15.00
N ASN A 119 -3.07 2.13 16.25
CA ASN A 119 -2.47 2.79 17.39
C ASN A 119 -2.20 1.68 18.40
N LYS A 120 -0.99 1.61 18.98
CA LYS A 120 -0.57 0.51 19.86
C LYS A 120 -1.66 0.14 20.88
N ILE A 121 -2.28 -1.01 20.66
CA ILE A 121 -3.13 -1.75 21.61
C ILE A 121 -2.71 -3.23 21.51
N ASN A 122 -2.77 -3.93 22.65
CA ASN A 122 -2.24 -5.28 22.93
C ASN A 122 -2.28 -6.28 21.76
N SER A 123 -1.22 -7.08 21.64
CA SER A 123 -1.03 -8.13 20.65
C SER A 123 -2.20 -9.12 20.52
N GLU A 124 -2.99 -9.31 21.59
CA GLU A 124 -4.17 -10.19 21.61
C GLU A 124 -5.36 -9.62 20.80
N ALA A 125 -5.59 -8.31 20.85
CA ALA A 125 -6.68 -7.68 20.09
C ALA A 125 -6.42 -7.71 18.57
N LYS A 126 -5.14 -7.71 18.18
CA LYS A 126 -4.71 -7.81 16.77
C LYS A 126 -5.05 -9.17 16.18
N GLN A 127 -4.81 -10.26 16.92
CA GLN A 127 -5.13 -11.62 16.45
C GLN A 127 -6.64 -11.84 16.31
N THR A 128 -7.45 -11.33 17.25
CA THR A 128 -8.91 -11.43 17.17
C THR A 128 -9.50 -10.60 16.03
N GLY A 129 -9.00 -9.38 15.79
CA GLY A 129 -9.45 -8.54 14.67
C GLY A 129 -9.13 -9.13 13.30
N MET A 130 -7.94 -9.73 13.15
CA MET A 130 -7.56 -10.40 11.90
C MET A 130 -8.44 -11.63 11.61
N LEU A 131 -8.78 -12.43 12.62
CA LEU A 131 -9.67 -13.59 12.45
C LEU A 131 -11.12 -13.19 12.11
N GLN A 132 -11.55 -11.99 12.52
CA GLN A 132 -12.87 -11.46 12.20
C GLN A 132 -12.97 -10.88 10.79
N GLU A 133 -11.89 -10.33 10.22
CA GLU A 133 -11.88 -9.85 8.83
C GLU A 133 -11.62 -10.96 7.79
N MET A 134 -11.07 -12.10 8.22
CA MET A 134 -10.82 -13.26 7.34
C MET A 134 -12.05 -14.20 7.18
N HIS A 135 -13.20 -13.85 7.76
CA HIS A 135 -14.47 -14.56 7.66
C HIS A 135 -15.50 -13.75 6.88
#